data_AF-A0A831KA07-F1
#
_entry.id   AF-A0A831KA07-F1
#
_cell.length_a   1.000
_cell.length_b   1.000
_cell.length_c   1.000
_cell.angle_alpha   90.00
_cell.angle_beta   90.00
_cell.angle_gamma   90.00
#
_symmetry.space_group_name_H-M   'P 1'
#
loop_
_entity.id
_entity.type
_entity.pdbx_description
1 polymer ?
#
loop_
_entity_poly.entity_id
_entity_poly.type
_entity_poly.pdbx_seq_one_letter_code
_entity_poly.pdbx_strand_id
1 'polypeptide(L)'
;MNFQKVSHYVIFPIIFLLFAHLPAQEESEQGAVVEKIGEQGQIDWSGGFIYATGIGLAPKGEENTPYGKTAARQAAIVDAQKNLAEIVYGVRVDSYTAIKDSVLKNSVIRTKVEGLIRGAQPVSFNFTKEGTAEATLRLALNGKGTISDVLFPSPEPKIIDDW
;
A
#
# COMPACT_ATOMS: atom_id res chain seq x y z
N MET A 1 43.70 -53.77 55.21
CA MET A 1 43.22 -53.19 56.49
C MET A 1 42.41 -51.96 56.11
N ASN A 2 41.09 -52.07 55.91
CA ASN A 2 40.00 -51.96 56.89
C ASN A 2 39.43 -50.53 56.98
N PHE A 3 38.09 -50.42 56.96
CA PHE A 3 37.20 -49.29 57.32
C PHE A 3 37.01 -48.15 56.28
N GLN A 4 35.82 -47.95 55.67
CA GLN A 4 34.47 -47.58 56.17
C GLN A 4 34.19 -46.06 56.21
N LYS A 5 33.24 -45.67 55.34
CA LYS A 5 32.08 -44.75 55.49
C LYS A 5 32.25 -43.22 55.66
N VAL A 6 31.82 -42.53 54.59
CA VAL A 6 30.71 -41.54 54.46
C VAL A 6 30.32 -40.64 55.65
N SER A 7 30.25 -39.33 55.38
CA SER A 7 29.36 -38.32 56.01
C SER A 7 29.38 -37.03 55.15
N HIS A 8 28.37 -36.18 54.93
CA HIS A 8 26.90 -36.14 54.99
C HIS A 8 26.46 -34.95 54.09
N TYR A 9 25.19 -34.96 53.65
CA TYR A 9 24.46 -34.04 52.76
C TYR A 9 24.40 -32.55 53.19
N VAL A 10 24.06 -31.63 52.25
CA VAL A 10 22.95 -30.61 52.20
C VAL A 10 23.40 -29.59 51.09
N ILE A 11 22.69 -29.29 49.99
CA ILE A 11 21.57 -28.34 49.84
C ILE A 11 21.04 -28.48 48.39
N PHE A 12 19.76 -28.80 48.25
CA PHE A 12 18.94 -28.52 47.06
C PHE A 12 18.49 -27.05 47.12
N PRO A 13 18.39 -26.32 45.99
CA PRO A 13 17.09 -26.28 45.28
C PRO A 13 17.28 -26.34 43.75
N ILE A 14 16.49 -27.10 42.97
CA ILE A 14 15.13 -26.76 42.49
C ILE A 14 14.96 -25.26 42.26
N ILE A 15 15.73 -24.72 41.31
CA ILE A 15 15.48 -23.46 40.59
C ILE A 15 16.21 -23.68 39.25
N PHE A 16 15.62 -24.11 38.14
CA PHE A 16 14.73 -23.34 37.29
C PHE A 16 14.27 -24.27 36.13
N LEU A 17 13.31 -25.17 36.38
CA LEU A 17 12.63 -25.94 35.33
C LEU A 17 11.18 -25.45 35.20
N LEU A 18 11.02 -24.14 35.09
CA LEU A 18 9.75 -23.48 34.87
C LEU A 18 9.97 -22.36 33.84
N PHE A 19 9.14 -22.35 32.80
CA PHE A 19 9.02 -21.31 31.77
C PHE A 19 10.13 -21.26 30.70
N ALA A 20 10.24 -22.34 29.92
CA ALA A 20 10.33 -22.18 28.47
C ALA A 20 8.93 -21.83 27.92
N HIS A 21 8.41 -20.66 28.29
CA HIS A 21 7.63 -19.85 27.37
C HIS A 21 8.54 -18.65 27.14
N LEU A 22 9.41 -18.75 26.15
CA LEU A 22 9.87 -17.53 25.50
C LEU A 22 8.57 -16.83 25.07
N PRO A 23 8.23 -15.63 25.56
CA PRO A 23 7.42 -14.78 24.72
C PRO A 23 8.25 -14.67 23.43
N ALA A 24 7.69 -15.16 22.33
CA ALA A 24 8.15 -14.73 21.02
C ALA A 24 8.25 -13.21 21.15
N GLN A 25 9.46 -12.68 21.09
CA GLN A 25 9.63 -11.25 21.05
C GLN A 25 8.85 -10.83 19.81
N GLU A 26 7.69 -10.21 20.00
CA GLU A 26 7.13 -9.31 19.02
C GLU A 26 8.19 -8.22 18.88
N GLU A 27 9.17 -8.47 18.01
CA GLU A 27 9.96 -7.42 17.42
C GLU A 27 8.93 -6.44 16.90
N SER A 28 8.79 -5.32 17.60
CA SER A 28 8.07 -4.19 17.09
C SER A 28 8.84 -3.75 15.86
N GLU A 29 8.51 -4.35 14.71
CA GLU A 29 8.65 -3.65 13.46
C GLU A 29 7.98 -2.30 13.73
N GLN A 30 8.75 -1.21 13.75
CA GLN A 30 8.16 0.10 13.51
C GLN A 30 7.64 0.05 12.06
N GLY A 31 6.56 -0.72 11.89
CA GLY A 31 6.08 -1.23 10.63
C GLY A 31 5.40 -0.11 9.90
N ALA A 32 5.61 -0.07 8.59
CA ALA A 32 4.93 0.86 7.72
C ALA A 32 3.44 0.93 8.10
N VAL A 33 2.92 2.15 8.33
CA VAL A 33 1.51 2.34 8.65
C VAL A 33 0.73 2.13 7.37
N VAL A 34 0.34 0.87 7.13
CA VAL A 34 -0.47 0.47 5.98
C VAL A 34 -1.93 0.36 6.39
N GLU A 35 -2.76 1.23 5.84
CA GLU A 35 -4.20 1.22 6.02
C GLU A 35 -4.86 0.50 4.85
N LYS A 36 -5.69 -0.51 5.12
CA LYS A 36 -6.47 -1.19 4.07
C LYS A 36 -7.75 -0.42 3.79
N ILE A 37 -8.03 -0.16 2.52
CA ILE A 37 -9.23 0.54 2.05
C ILE A 37 -10.06 -0.43 1.21
N GLY A 38 -11.12 -0.96 1.81
CA GLY A 38 -11.93 -2.00 1.17
C GLY A 38 -11.12 -3.27 0.86
N GLU A 39 -11.55 -4.00 -0.17
CA GLU A 39 -10.89 -5.26 -0.58
C GLU A 39 -9.71 -5.05 -1.54
N GLN A 40 -9.75 -3.96 -2.32
CA GLN A 40 -8.86 -3.74 -3.47
C GLN A 40 -7.89 -2.57 -3.27
N GLY A 41 -7.87 -1.95 -2.09
CA GLY A 41 -7.12 -0.72 -1.84
C GLY A 41 -6.28 -0.79 -0.58
N GLN A 42 -5.14 -0.09 -0.60
CA GLN A 42 -4.34 0.16 0.59
C GLN A 42 -3.59 1.49 0.47
N ILE A 43 -3.32 2.12 1.60
CA ILE A 43 -2.52 3.33 1.71
C ILE A 43 -1.34 3.03 2.62
N ASP A 44 -0.12 3.13 2.08
CA ASP A 44 1.11 3.11 2.83
C ASP A 44 1.49 4.55 3.19
N TRP A 45 1.15 4.96 4.41
CA TRP A 45 1.41 6.31 4.91
C TRP A 45 2.89 6.56 5.15
N SER A 46 3.64 5.52 5.48
CA SER A 46 5.08 5.60 5.73
C SER A 46 5.88 5.72 4.43
N GLY A 47 5.51 4.94 3.42
CA GLY A 47 6.09 5.00 2.08
C GLY A 47 5.53 6.12 1.21
N GLY A 48 4.37 6.67 1.54
CA GLY A 48 3.75 7.76 0.79
C GLY A 48 3.05 7.29 -0.50
N PHE A 49 2.45 6.10 -0.51
CA PHE A 49 1.82 5.52 -1.69
C PHE A 49 0.40 5.03 -1.43
N ILE A 50 -0.48 5.27 -2.38
CA ILE A 50 -1.76 4.56 -2.50
C ILE A 50 -1.56 3.41 -3.47
N TYR A 51 -2.06 2.23 -3.14
CA TYR A 51 -2.12 1.09 -4.04
C TYR A 51 -3.57 0.69 -4.28
N ALA A 52 -3.85 0.29 -5.51
CA ALA A 52 -5.14 -0.28 -5.89
C ALA A 52 -4.92 -1.47 -6.82
N THR A 53 -5.62 -2.57 -6.57
CA THR A 53 -5.65 -3.75 -7.41
C THR A 53 -6.92 -3.76 -8.24
N GLY A 54 -6.85 -4.26 -9.46
CA GLY A 54 -7.99 -4.43 -10.35
C GLY A 54 -7.92 -5.72 -11.13
N ILE A 55 -9.08 -6.15 -11.62
CA ILE A 55 -9.26 -7.43 -12.29
C ILE A 55 -9.74 -7.20 -13.73
N GLY A 56 -9.21 -7.99 -14.66
CA GLY A 56 -9.60 -7.96 -16.06
C GLY A 56 -9.74 -9.36 -16.64
N LEU A 57 -10.78 -9.56 -17.44
CA LEU A 57 -11.07 -10.84 -18.07
C LEU A 57 -10.71 -10.79 -19.56
N ALA A 58 -10.12 -11.87 -20.05
CA ALA A 58 -9.93 -12.06 -21.48
C ALA A 58 -11.28 -12.22 -22.19
N PRO A 59 -11.38 -11.83 -23.47
CA PRO A 59 -12.53 -12.15 -24.29
C PRO A 59 -12.73 -13.66 -24.38
N LYS A 60 -14.00 -14.08 -24.44
CA LYS A 60 -14.37 -15.49 -24.52
C LYS A 60 -13.72 -16.16 -25.74
N GLY A 61 -13.04 -17.28 -25.52
CA GLY A 61 -12.33 -18.05 -26.54
C GLY A 61 -10.90 -17.55 -26.82
N GLU A 62 -10.48 -16.46 -26.18
CA GLU A 62 -9.15 -15.85 -26.34
C GLU A 62 -8.30 -15.97 -25.06
N GLU A 63 -8.75 -16.72 -24.05
CA GLU A 63 -8.17 -16.76 -22.70
C GLU A 63 -6.67 -17.12 -22.70
N ASN A 64 -6.26 -17.93 -23.65
CA ASN A 64 -4.89 -18.42 -23.78
C ASN A 64 -4.09 -17.77 -24.92
N THR A 65 -4.65 -16.78 -25.62
CA THR A 65 -3.99 -16.13 -26.75
C THR A 65 -3.22 -14.87 -26.32
N PRO A 66 -2.22 -14.42 -27.09
CA PRO A 66 -1.55 -13.14 -26.84
C PRO A 66 -2.53 -11.95 -26.84
N TYR A 67 -3.56 -12.01 -27.69
CA TYR A 67 -4.61 -11.00 -27.76
C TYR A 67 -5.43 -10.97 -26.46
N GLY A 68 -5.94 -12.12 -26.00
CA GLY A 68 -6.76 -12.16 -24.79
C GLY A 68 -5.98 -11.80 -23.53
N LYS A 69 -4.71 -12.22 -23.41
CA LYS A 69 -3.83 -11.75 -22.32
C LYS A 69 -3.65 -10.24 -22.31
N THR A 70 -3.50 -9.63 -23.48
CA THR A 70 -3.36 -8.18 -23.60
C THR A 70 -4.66 -7.48 -23.21
N ALA A 71 -5.79 -7.96 -23.71
CA ALA A 71 -7.11 -7.41 -23.39
C ALA A 71 -7.42 -7.52 -21.88
N ALA A 72 -7.19 -8.67 -21.28
CA ALA A 72 -7.35 -8.89 -19.84
C ALA A 72 -6.49 -7.92 -19.03
N ARG A 73 -5.22 -7.75 -19.42
CA ARG A 73 -4.31 -6.79 -18.76
C ARG A 73 -4.83 -5.36 -18.81
N GLN A 74 -5.30 -4.91 -19.98
CA GLN A 74 -5.83 -3.56 -20.13
C GLN A 74 -7.10 -3.37 -19.29
N ALA A 75 -7.98 -4.37 -19.27
CA ALA A 75 -9.17 -4.35 -18.42
C ALA A 75 -8.79 -4.26 -16.93
N ALA A 76 -7.79 -5.03 -16.47
CA ALA A 76 -7.32 -5.01 -15.08
C ALA A 76 -6.73 -3.65 -14.69
N ILE A 77 -5.98 -3.00 -15.59
CA ILE A 77 -5.45 -1.64 -15.36
C ILE A 77 -6.59 -0.63 -15.22
N VAL A 78 -7.57 -0.68 -16.12
CA VAL A 78 -8.73 0.24 -16.09
C VAL A 78 -9.54 0.03 -14.81
N ASP A 79 -9.71 -1.21 -14.38
CA ASP A 79 -10.38 -1.53 -13.11
C ASP A 79 -9.59 -1.00 -11.91
N ALA A 80 -8.27 -1.22 -11.88
CA ALA A 80 -7.40 -0.71 -10.83
C ALA A 80 -7.40 0.82 -10.77
N GLN A 81 -7.49 1.51 -11.92
CA GLN A 81 -7.64 2.97 -11.99
C GLN A 81 -8.96 3.44 -11.37
N LYS A 82 -10.06 2.70 -11.52
CA LYS A 82 -11.34 3.02 -10.87
C LYS A 82 -11.21 2.87 -9.35
N ASN A 83 -10.68 1.74 -8.90
CA ASN A 83 -10.46 1.48 -7.48
C ASN A 83 -9.54 2.55 -6.87
N LEU A 84 -8.50 2.96 -7.60
CA LEU A 84 -7.63 4.06 -7.19
C LEU A 84 -8.39 5.38 -7.09
N ALA A 85 -9.27 5.70 -8.04
CA ALA A 85 -10.07 6.93 -7.99
C ALA A 85 -10.99 6.96 -6.75
N GLU A 86 -11.62 5.84 -6.41
CA GLU A 86 -12.46 5.72 -5.22
C GLU A 86 -11.67 6.00 -3.94
N ILE A 87 -10.48 5.41 -3.83
CA ILE A 87 -9.59 5.65 -2.69
C ILE A 87 -9.17 7.12 -2.66
N VAL A 88 -8.62 7.64 -3.76
CA VAL A 88 -8.09 9.01 -3.86
C VAL A 88 -9.17 10.05 -3.51
N TYR A 89 -10.40 9.91 -4.01
CA TYR A 89 -11.46 10.83 -3.65
C TYR A 89 -11.93 10.69 -2.20
N GLY A 90 -11.72 9.52 -1.57
CA GLY A 90 -11.96 9.30 -0.14
C GLY A 90 -10.84 9.81 0.77
N VAL A 91 -9.62 10.00 0.27
CA VAL A 91 -8.47 10.43 1.08
C VAL A 91 -8.67 11.85 1.63
N ARG A 92 -8.28 12.02 2.90
CA ARG A 92 -8.18 13.33 3.57
C ARG A 92 -6.70 13.65 3.72
N VAL A 93 -6.26 14.79 3.19
CA VAL A 93 -4.84 15.16 3.14
C VAL A 93 -4.46 16.19 4.21
N ASP A 94 -5.44 16.77 4.91
CA ASP A 94 -5.20 17.66 6.06
C ASP A 94 -6.37 17.60 7.08
N SER A 95 -6.24 18.28 8.22
CA SER A 95 -7.24 18.30 9.31
C SER A 95 -8.57 19.00 8.95
N TYR A 96 -8.61 19.73 7.84
CA TYR A 96 -9.69 20.64 7.46
C TYR A 96 -10.30 20.39 6.06
N THR A 97 -9.64 19.65 5.15
CA THR A 97 -10.00 19.53 3.73
C THR A 97 -9.84 18.11 3.19
N ALA A 98 -10.90 17.56 2.60
CA ALA A 98 -10.86 16.31 1.84
C ALA A 98 -10.53 16.55 0.36
N ILE A 99 -9.88 15.59 -0.32
CA ILE A 99 -9.60 15.68 -1.77
C ILE A 99 -10.90 15.93 -2.55
N LYS A 100 -11.97 15.22 -2.17
CA LYS A 100 -13.31 15.39 -2.71
C LYS A 100 -13.77 16.85 -2.73
N ASP A 101 -13.54 17.60 -1.66
CA ASP A 101 -13.99 18.99 -1.56
C ASP A 101 -13.22 19.90 -2.51
N SER A 102 -11.90 19.69 -2.64
CA SER A 102 -11.04 20.45 -3.54
C SER A 102 -11.39 20.20 -5.01
N VAL A 103 -11.61 18.94 -5.41
CA VAL A 103 -12.00 18.62 -6.79
C VAL A 103 -13.40 19.11 -7.12
N LEU A 104 -14.33 19.15 -6.16
CA LEU A 104 -15.67 19.71 -6.35
C LEU A 104 -15.61 21.21 -6.66
N LYS A 105 -14.74 21.94 -5.94
CA LYS A 105 -14.63 23.41 -6.04
C LYS A 105 -13.77 23.89 -7.21
N ASN A 106 -12.85 23.06 -7.71
CA ASN A 106 -11.89 23.47 -8.75
C ASN A 106 -11.73 22.41 -9.84
N SER A 107 -12.16 22.73 -11.07
CA SER A 107 -12.06 21.85 -12.23
C SER A 107 -10.62 21.57 -12.66
N VAL A 108 -9.69 22.51 -12.48
CA VAL A 108 -8.26 22.31 -12.79
C VAL A 108 -7.66 21.27 -11.85
N ILE A 109 -7.97 21.34 -10.55
CA ILE A 109 -7.54 20.33 -9.57
C ILE A 109 -8.12 18.97 -9.96
N ARG A 110 -9.41 18.91 -10.30
CA ARG A 110 -10.06 17.66 -10.77
C ARG A 110 -9.33 17.05 -11.97
N THR A 111 -9.09 17.83 -13.02
CA THR A 111 -8.39 17.35 -14.22
C THR A 111 -6.97 16.87 -13.92
N LYS A 112 -6.24 17.58 -13.04
CA LYS A 112 -4.90 17.16 -12.60
C LYS A 112 -4.95 15.84 -11.83
N VAL A 113 -5.85 15.70 -10.86
CA VAL A 113 -6.03 14.46 -10.09
C VAL A 113 -6.41 13.29 -10.99
N GLU A 114 -7.34 13.49 -11.93
CA GLU A 114 -7.69 12.46 -12.93
C GLU A 114 -6.48 12.07 -13.79
N GLY A 115 -5.66 13.05 -14.18
CA GLY A 115 -4.41 12.80 -14.90
C GLY A 115 -3.43 11.93 -14.10
N LEU A 116 -3.30 12.19 -12.80
CA LEU A 116 -2.47 11.38 -11.89
C LEU A 116 -2.98 9.95 -11.77
N ILE A 117 -4.29 9.75 -11.62
CA ILE A 117 -4.89 8.41 -11.54
C ILE A 117 -4.67 7.63 -12.84
N ARG A 118 -4.88 8.27 -14.00
CA ARG A 118 -4.63 7.64 -15.31
C ARG A 118 -3.16 7.30 -15.52
N GLY A 119 -2.25 8.14 -15.00
CA GLY A 119 -0.81 7.95 -15.05
C GLY A 119 -0.24 7.08 -13.92
N ALA A 120 -1.07 6.46 -13.09
CA ALA A 120 -0.62 5.66 -11.96
C ALA A 120 0.30 4.51 -12.42
N GLN A 121 1.35 4.27 -11.64
CA GLN A 121 2.41 3.35 -12.03
C GLN A 121 1.99 1.90 -11.74
N PRO A 122 2.03 1.00 -12.73
CA PRO A 122 1.85 -0.41 -12.45
C PRO A 122 3.04 -1.01 -11.70
N VAL A 123 2.76 -1.79 -10.66
CA VAL A 123 3.79 -2.43 -9.82
C VAL A 123 3.71 -3.94 -9.77
N SER A 124 2.54 -4.51 -10.10
CA SER A 124 2.35 -5.95 -10.17
C SER A 124 1.39 -6.32 -11.28
N PHE A 125 1.65 -7.45 -11.92
CA PHE A 125 0.75 -8.07 -12.88
C PHE A 125 0.80 -9.58 -12.74
N ASN A 126 -0.35 -10.19 -12.54
CA ASN A 126 -0.50 -11.64 -12.49
C ASN A 126 -1.55 -12.09 -13.52
N PHE A 127 -1.34 -13.29 -14.06
CA PHE A 127 -2.30 -13.92 -14.96
C PHE A 127 -2.66 -15.29 -14.41
N THR A 128 -3.95 -15.57 -14.37
CA THR A 128 -4.46 -16.91 -14.09
C THR A 128 -4.55 -17.73 -15.37
N LYS A 129 -4.62 -19.05 -15.24
CA LYS A 129 -4.83 -19.96 -16.37
C LYS A 129 -6.23 -19.85 -16.98
N GLU A 130 -7.15 -19.18 -16.28
CA GLU A 130 -8.55 -19.02 -16.67
C GLU A 130 -8.79 -17.78 -17.54
N GLY A 131 -7.73 -17.07 -17.92
CA GLY A 131 -7.83 -15.85 -18.73
C GLY A 131 -8.09 -14.59 -17.91
N THR A 132 -7.88 -14.64 -16.60
CA THR A 132 -7.99 -13.45 -15.73
C THR A 132 -6.62 -12.82 -15.54
N ALA A 133 -6.58 -11.48 -15.63
CA ALA A 133 -5.43 -10.68 -15.24
C ALA A 133 -5.77 -9.92 -13.95
N GLU A 134 -4.76 -9.78 -13.09
CA GLU A 134 -4.79 -8.92 -11.91
C GLU A 134 -3.67 -7.90 -12.06
N ALA A 135 -3.97 -6.63 -11.82
CA ALA A 135 -3.02 -5.53 -11.93
C ALA A 135 -3.06 -4.69 -10.67
N THR A 136 -1.89 -4.44 -10.06
CA THR A 136 -1.77 -3.49 -8.95
C THR A 136 -1.09 -2.22 -9.46
N LEU A 137 -1.74 -1.10 -9.27
CA LEU A 137 -1.20 0.23 -9.54
C LEU A 137 -0.82 0.90 -8.23
N ARG A 138 0.17 1.79 -8.29
CA ARG A 138 0.51 2.71 -7.20
C ARG A 138 0.46 4.16 -7.66
N LEU A 139 0.15 5.02 -6.71
CA LEU A 139 0.17 6.47 -6.87
C LEU A 139 0.87 7.11 -5.68
N ALA A 140 1.82 8.00 -5.96
CA ALA A 140 2.51 8.73 -4.92
C ALA A 140 1.61 9.81 -4.30
N LEU A 141 1.66 9.94 -2.97
CA LEU A 141 0.97 10.97 -2.22
C LEU A 141 1.76 12.28 -2.26
N ASN A 142 3.07 12.23 -2.02
CA ASN A 142 3.95 13.37 -1.79
C ASN A 142 5.06 13.49 -2.84
N GLY A 143 5.57 14.72 -3.00
CA GLY A 143 6.59 15.07 -3.99
C GLY A 143 6.04 15.94 -5.12
N LYS A 144 6.89 16.31 -6.08
CA LYS A 144 6.47 17.11 -7.24
C LYS A 144 5.60 16.27 -8.18
N GLY A 145 4.52 16.83 -8.69
CA GLY A 145 3.60 16.15 -9.60
C GLY A 145 2.78 15.03 -8.94
N THR A 146 2.58 15.08 -7.63
CA THR A 146 1.76 14.09 -6.90
C THR A 146 0.46 14.72 -6.40
N ILE A 147 -0.33 13.95 -5.66
CA ILE A 147 -1.59 14.42 -5.07
C ILE A 147 -1.37 15.67 -4.22
N SER A 148 -0.39 15.66 -3.31
CA SER A 148 -0.14 16.80 -2.43
C SER A 148 0.28 18.06 -3.18
N ASP A 149 1.07 17.96 -4.26
CA ASP A 149 1.49 19.11 -5.07
C ASP A 149 0.32 19.70 -5.89
N VAL A 150 -0.63 18.86 -6.30
CA VAL A 150 -1.85 19.32 -6.99
C VAL A 150 -2.80 20.06 -6.03
N LEU A 151 -2.88 19.61 -4.77
CA LEU A 151 -3.76 20.21 -3.76
C LEU A 151 -3.14 21.45 -3.11
N PHE A 152 -1.83 21.42 -2.88
CA PHE A 152 -1.07 22.47 -2.23
C PHE A 152 0.11 22.88 -3.12
N PRO A 153 -0.16 23.49 -4.29
CA PRO A 153 0.91 23.96 -5.14
C PRO A 153 1.73 25.01 -4.39
N SER A 154 3.06 24.89 -4.44
CA SER A 154 3.92 25.96 -3.94
C SER A 154 3.52 27.27 -4.63
N PRO A 155 3.40 28.40 -3.89
CA PRO A 155 3.15 29.68 -4.53
C PRO A 155 4.20 29.89 -5.62
N GLU A 156 3.74 30.17 -6.84
CA GLU A 156 4.66 30.49 -7.93
C GLU A 156 5.52 31.68 -7.48
N PRO A 157 6.85 31.64 -7.68
CA PRO A 157 7.67 32.81 -7.41
C PRO A 157 7.11 33.94 -8.27
N LYS A 158 6.59 34.98 -7.62
CA LYS A 158 6.23 36.20 -8.32
C LYS A 158 7.52 36.70 -8.95
N ILE A 159 7.58 36.70 -10.28
CA ILE A 159 8.57 37.49 -10.99
C ILE A 159 8.24 38.92 -10.60
N ILE A 160 9.04 39.47 -9.70
CA ILE A 160 8.99 40.90 -9.45
C ILE A 160 9.66 41.47 -10.69
N ASP A 161 8.83 41.93 -11.63
CA ASP A 161 9.29 42.74 -12.74
C ASP A 161 9.78 44.05 -12.13
N ASP A 162 11.02 44.04 -11.63
CA ASP A 162 11.75 45.25 -11.23
C ASP A 162 12.06 46.03 -12.51
N TRP A 163 11.21 47.03 -12.79
CA TRP A 163 11.48 48.09 -13.77
C TRP A 163 12.09 49.31 -13.08
#